data_AF-A0A7K3YYB2-F1
#
_entry.id   AF-A0A7K3YYB2-F1
#
_cell.length_a   1.000
_cell.length_b   1.000
_cell.length_c   1.000
_cell.angle_alpha   90.00
_cell.angle_beta   90.00
_cell.angle_gamma   90.00
#
_symmetry.space_group_name_H-M   'P 1'
#
loop_
_entity.id
_entity.type
_entity.pdbx_description
1 polymer ?
#
loop_
_entity_poly.entity_id
_entity_poly.type
_entity_poly.pdbx_seq_one_letter_code
_entity_poly.pdbx_strand_id
1 'polypeptide(L)'
;MSQPAGPDFARILYTAGNQGGTPLQCELLDCGGATVKKFTGEFWTSRQRQACSIHEVSYRACFKPQLPRFFIERLTRPGDLVYDPFSGRGTTVIEAGLLGRTVAANDANPLSRIMTEPRFFPPDPGVVEKRLDTIPKSSHPADIDLSMFFHPATEEEIVSLKEYLIDRNDHARIDQVDRWIAMVATNRLTGHSKGFFSVYTLPPNQAVSQSNQQRINSRRKQVPEYRDTHKIIMKKTKSLLRSVSATEAANLTRAGKSAVFCNDDAGSTIRIPDNAVQLTVTSPPFLDIVQYDKDNWLRCWFNSLDRDTISKGITMARTIDAWCAVMRRAFLELYRITRPGGYVAFEVGEVRKKSIRLEEEVVPLGCDAGFSVEGILINEQVFTKTSNIWGVGNNTCGTNTNRIVLFKKPGGEP
;
A
#
# COMPACT_ATOMS: atom_id res chain seq x y z
N MET A 1 -6.31 24.27 -10.83
CA MET A 1 -7.03 24.40 -9.55
C MET A 1 -8.45 23.89 -9.76
N SER A 2 -8.71 22.60 -9.54
CA SER A 2 -10.08 22.09 -9.50
C SER A 2 -10.64 22.38 -8.10
N GLN A 3 -11.73 23.14 -8.02
CA GLN A 3 -12.53 23.20 -6.80
C GLN A 3 -12.99 21.77 -6.48
N PRO A 4 -13.08 21.35 -5.20
CA PRO A 4 -13.80 20.12 -4.89
C PRO A 4 -15.22 20.32 -5.39
N ALA A 5 -15.69 19.36 -6.17
CA ALA A 5 -17.01 19.46 -6.74
C ALA A 5 -18.05 19.47 -5.62
N GLY A 6 -19.07 20.31 -5.80
CA GLY A 6 -20.24 20.38 -4.94
C GLY A 6 -21.03 19.05 -4.88
N PRO A 7 -22.20 19.06 -4.22
CA PRO A 7 -22.79 17.90 -3.53
C PRO A 7 -23.27 16.71 -4.38
N ASP A 8 -23.13 16.73 -5.71
CA ASP A 8 -23.61 15.64 -6.56
C ASP A 8 -22.46 14.75 -7.04
N PHE A 9 -22.19 13.69 -6.28
CA PHE A 9 -21.19 12.68 -6.64
C PHE A 9 -21.52 11.94 -7.94
N ALA A 10 -22.81 11.78 -8.28
CA ALA A 10 -23.19 11.20 -9.57
C ALA A 10 -22.75 12.09 -10.74
N ARG A 11 -22.87 13.41 -10.61
CA ARG A 11 -22.34 14.37 -11.60
C ARG A 11 -20.81 14.29 -11.73
N ILE A 12 -20.10 14.08 -10.62
CA ILE A 12 -18.65 13.85 -10.62
C ILE A 12 -18.30 12.58 -11.41
N LEU A 13 -19.05 11.49 -11.23
CA LEU A 13 -18.84 10.23 -11.95
C LEU A 13 -19.15 10.34 -13.45
N TYR A 14 -20.25 11.02 -13.83
CA TYR A 14 -20.63 11.21 -15.23
C TYR A 14 -19.55 11.93 -16.04
N THR A 15 -18.90 12.95 -15.47
CA THR A 15 -17.80 13.65 -16.16
C THR A 15 -16.52 12.79 -16.31
N ALA A 16 -16.32 11.81 -15.44
CA ALA A 16 -15.14 10.93 -15.47
C ALA A 16 -15.32 9.71 -16.38
N GLY A 17 -16.49 9.06 -16.37
CA GLY A 17 -16.75 7.85 -17.14
C GLY A 17 -16.66 8.04 -18.66
N ASN A 18 -16.86 9.27 -19.17
CA ASN A 18 -16.74 9.58 -20.59
C ASN A 18 -15.29 9.75 -21.10
N GLN A 19 -14.27 9.60 -20.26
CA GLN A 19 -12.87 9.71 -20.68
C GLN A 19 -12.21 8.36 -21.04
N GLY A 20 -12.80 7.24 -20.63
CA GLY A 20 -12.22 5.89 -20.75
C GLY A 20 -12.70 5.05 -21.94
N GLY A 21 -13.68 5.52 -22.72
CA GLY A 21 -14.22 4.78 -23.88
C GLY A 21 -15.21 3.65 -23.52
N THR A 22 -15.35 3.27 -22.26
CA THR A 22 -16.45 2.42 -21.76
C THR A 22 -17.62 3.31 -21.31
N PRO A 23 -18.84 3.15 -21.88
CA PRO A 23 -20.00 3.90 -21.43
C PRO A 23 -20.28 3.66 -19.95
N LEU A 24 -20.54 4.74 -19.19
CA LEU A 24 -20.94 4.63 -17.80
C LEU A 24 -22.32 3.96 -17.71
N GLN A 25 -22.41 2.83 -17.05
CA GLN A 25 -23.65 2.13 -16.73
C GLN A 25 -24.07 2.45 -15.30
N CYS A 26 -25.36 2.65 -15.07
CA CYS A 26 -25.92 2.86 -13.74
C CYS A 26 -27.09 1.89 -13.53
N GLU A 27 -27.06 1.15 -12.43
CA GLU A 27 -28.14 0.27 -12.00
C GLU A 27 -28.39 0.41 -10.50
N LEU A 28 -29.57 -0.01 -10.04
CA LEU A 28 -29.91 -0.06 -8.62
C LEU A 28 -29.61 -1.46 -8.08
N LEU A 29 -28.99 -1.53 -6.91
CA LEU A 29 -28.68 -2.76 -6.21
C LEU A 29 -29.29 -2.68 -4.80
N ASP A 30 -29.93 -3.77 -4.37
CA ASP A 30 -30.34 -3.93 -2.98
C ASP A 30 -29.19 -4.58 -2.19
N CYS A 31 -28.70 -3.88 -1.16
CA CYS A 31 -27.62 -4.34 -0.28
C CYS A 31 -28.13 -4.31 1.16
N GLY A 32 -28.68 -5.42 1.62
CA GLY A 32 -29.17 -5.56 3.00
C GLY A 32 -30.30 -4.58 3.34
N GLY A 33 -31.22 -4.31 2.39
CA GLY A 33 -32.35 -3.40 2.58
C GLY A 33 -32.08 -1.95 2.19
N ALA A 34 -30.84 -1.61 1.81
CA ALA A 34 -30.49 -0.30 1.24
C ALA A 34 -30.47 -0.38 -0.29
N THR A 35 -31.29 0.45 -0.95
CA THR A 35 -31.22 0.62 -2.41
C THR A 35 -30.08 1.58 -2.77
N VAL A 36 -29.03 1.05 -3.39
CA VAL A 36 -27.79 1.79 -3.72
C VAL A 36 -27.59 1.87 -5.23
N LYS A 37 -27.11 3.02 -5.71
CA LYS A 37 -26.69 3.18 -7.12
C LYS A 37 -25.33 2.51 -7.34
N LYS A 38 -25.26 1.61 -8.31
CA LYS A 38 -24.02 0.99 -8.78
C LYS A 38 -23.65 1.57 -10.14
N PHE A 39 -22.45 2.11 -10.23
CA PHE A 39 -21.87 2.73 -11.42
C PHE A 39 -20.75 1.85 -11.96
N THR A 40 -20.86 1.40 -13.22
CA THR A 40 -19.83 0.58 -13.87
C THR A 40 -19.22 1.34 -15.05
N GLY A 41 -17.88 1.42 -15.10
CA GLY A 41 -17.15 2.09 -16.17
C GLY A 41 -15.63 2.07 -15.96
N GLU A 42 -14.88 2.76 -16.82
CA GLU A 42 -13.43 2.98 -16.62
C GLU A 42 -13.21 4.37 -15.99
N PHE A 43 -12.98 4.41 -14.68
CA PHE A 43 -12.85 5.67 -13.90
C PHE A 43 -11.41 6.19 -13.86
N TRP A 44 -10.44 5.31 -14.06
CA TRP A 44 -9.04 5.66 -14.25
C TRP A 44 -8.39 4.76 -15.29
N THR A 45 -7.30 5.23 -15.88
CA THR A 45 -6.64 4.54 -17.00
C THR A 45 -6.08 3.16 -16.64
N SER A 46 -6.20 2.23 -17.57
CA SER A 46 -5.56 0.91 -17.54
C SER A 46 -4.06 0.92 -17.90
N ARG A 47 -3.53 2.03 -18.44
CA ARG A 47 -2.13 2.15 -18.93
C ARG A 47 -1.11 1.94 -17.80
N GLN A 48 -0.03 1.20 -18.11
CA GLN A 48 1.04 0.95 -17.15
C GLN A 48 1.98 2.17 -17.01
N ARG A 49 2.60 2.32 -15.83
CA ARG A 49 3.72 3.26 -15.54
C ARG A 49 3.42 4.76 -15.71
N GLN A 50 2.19 5.19 -15.43
CA GLN A 50 1.88 6.64 -15.36
C GLN A 50 2.04 7.26 -13.98
N ALA A 51 2.17 6.46 -12.93
CA ALA A 51 2.33 6.96 -11.57
C ALA A 51 3.75 7.48 -11.33
N CYS A 52 3.89 8.39 -10.36
CA CYS A 52 5.19 8.85 -9.89
C CYS A 52 6.07 7.66 -9.48
N SER A 53 7.35 7.68 -9.86
CA SER A 53 8.32 6.60 -9.65
C SER A 53 8.52 6.24 -8.18
N ILE A 54 8.17 7.14 -7.27
CA ILE A 54 8.25 6.92 -5.82
C ILE A 54 7.31 5.79 -5.34
N HIS A 55 6.31 5.41 -6.13
CA HIS A 55 5.42 4.27 -5.88
C HIS A 55 6.02 2.91 -6.24
N GLU A 56 7.20 2.85 -6.87
CA GLU A 56 7.80 1.60 -7.36
C GLU A 56 8.45 0.76 -6.26
N VAL A 57 7.83 0.71 -5.08
CA VAL A 57 8.22 -0.13 -3.94
C VAL A 57 7.31 -1.36 -3.92
N SER A 58 7.88 -2.54 -4.16
CA SER A 58 7.14 -3.81 -4.18
C SER A 58 6.55 -4.21 -2.81
N TYR A 59 5.23 -4.45 -2.79
CA TYR A 59 4.49 -4.96 -1.63
C TYR A 59 3.24 -5.72 -2.15
N ARG A 60 2.74 -6.69 -1.40
CA ARG A 60 1.59 -7.53 -1.81
C ARG A 60 0.28 -6.78 -1.55
N ALA A 61 -0.75 -7.08 -2.35
CA ALA A 61 -2.11 -6.54 -2.18
C ALA A 61 -2.14 -5.00 -2.12
N CYS A 62 -1.68 -4.35 -3.19
CA CYS A 62 -1.74 -2.89 -3.34
C CYS A 62 -2.57 -2.53 -4.58
N PHE A 63 -3.34 -1.45 -4.50
CA PHE A 63 -3.98 -0.85 -5.67
C PHE A 63 -3.02 0.09 -6.42
N LYS A 64 -3.44 0.47 -7.64
CA LYS A 64 -2.73 1.45 -8.47
C LYS A 64 -2.88 2.85 -7.89
N PRO A 65 -1.85 3.72 -7.94
CA PRO A 65 -1.93 5.12 -7.47
C PRO A 65 -3.06 5.94 -8.12
N GLN A 66 -3.50 5.59 -9.32
CA GLN A 66 -4.61 6.24 -10.00
C GLN A 66 -5.95 6.10 -9.26
N LEU A 67 -6.15 5.00 -8.52
CA LEU A 67 -7.37 4.78 -7.73
C LEU A 67 -7.50 5.82 -6.60
N PRO A 68 -6.57 5.96 -5.64
CA PRO A 68 -6.71 6.99 -4.62
C PRO A 68 -6.66 8.39 -5.21
N ARG A 69 -5.84 8.62 -6.25
CA ARG A 69 -5.77 9.93 -6.92
C ARG A 69 -7.13 10.38 -7.44
N PHE A 70 -7.91 9.47 -8.02
CA PHE A 70 -9.26 9.75 -8.51
C PHE A 70 -10.13 10.42 -7.42
N PHE A 71 -10.17 9.83 -6.23
CA PHE A 71 -10.95 10.35 -5.11
C PHE A 71 -10.31 11.59 -4.48
N ILE A 72 -8.99 11.61 -4.30
CA ILE A 72 -8.27 12.74 -3.69
C ILE A 72 -8.49 14.02 -4.50
N GLU A 73 -8.36 13.98 -5.83
CA GLU A 73 -8.53 15.19 -6.67
C GLU A 73 -9.96 15.75 -6.64
N ARG A 74 -10.96 14.91 -6.36
CA ARG A 74 -12.40 15.26 -6.44
C ARG A 74 -13.01 15.61 -5.09
N LEU A 75 -12.56 14.94 -4.03
CA LEU A 75 -13.21 14.97 -2.71
C LEU A 75 -12.36 15.69 -1.65
N THR A 76 -11.23 16.30 -2.02
CA THR A 76 -10.35 17.01 -1.08
C THR A 76 -9.78 18.30 -1.68
N ARG A 77 -9.38 19.23 -0.81
CA ARG A 77 -8.55 20.40 -1.12
C ARG A 77 -7.11 20.17 -0.67
N PRO A 78 -6.11 20.88 -1.23
CA PRO A 78 -4.79 20.96 -0.60
C PRO A 78 -4.90 21.32 0.88
N GLY A 79 -4.11 20.65 1.73
CA GLY A 79 -4.16 20.79 3.18
C GLY A 79 -5.18 19.89 3.90
N ASP A 80 -6.25 19.42 3.24
CA ASP A 80 -7.17 18.45 3.86
C ASP A 80 -6.44 17.16 4.26
N LEU A 81 -6.92 16.53 5.33
CA LEU A 81 -6.36 15.27 5.85
C LEU A 81 -6.92 14.06 5.09
N VAL A 82 -6.00 13.28 4.51
CA VAL A 82 -6.29 11.99 3.87
C VAL A 82 -5.74 10.85 4.72
N TYR A 83 -6.55 9.82 4.92
CA TYR A 83 -6.25 8.68 5.78
C TYR A 83 -6.29 7.34 5.06
N ASP A 84 -5.50 6.39 5.54
CA ASP A 84 -5.57 4.98 5.16
C ASP A 84 -5.34 4.06 6.40
N PRO A 85 -6.37 3.34 6.88
CA PRO A 85 -6.28 2.44 8.04
C PRO A 85 -5.53 1.11 7.77
N PHE A 86 -5.32 0.77 6.49
CA PHE A 86 -4.68 -0.48 6.04
C PHE A 86 -3.56 -0.14 5.04
N SER A 87 -2.65 0.75 5.46
CA SER A 87 -1.81 1.52 4.55
C SER A 87 -0.86 0.68 3.70
N GLY A 88 -0.37 -0.46 4.20
CA GLY A 88 0.58 -1.34 3.50
C GLY A 88 1.82 -0.60 3.04
N ARG A 89 1.94 -0.31 1.74
CA ARG A 89 3.01 0.57 1.21
C ARG A 89 2.54 2.00 0.98
N GLY A 90 1.56 2.49 1.70
CA GLY A 90 1.12 3.89 1.69
C GLY A 90 0.69 4.44 0.34
N THR A 91 0.10 3.64 -0.55
CA THR A 91 -0.27 4.11 -1.90
C THR A 91 -1.19 5.34 -1.83
N THR A 92 -2.20 5.32 -0.95
CA THR A 92 -3.11 6.45 -0.72
C THR A 92 -2.38 7.67 -0.18
N VAL A 93 -1.64 7.51 0.92
CA VAL A 93 -1.00 8.65 1.61
C VAL A 93 0.13 9.26 0.81
N ILE A 94 0.86 8.49 0.00
CA ILE A 94 1.90 9.02 -0.88
C ILE A 94 1.26 9.83 -2.01
N GLU A 95 0.18 9.37 -2.65
CA GLU A 95 -0.53 10.22 -3.62
C GLU A 95 -1.12 11.48 -3.00
N ALA A 96 -1.70 11.38 -1.80
CA ALA A 96 -2.20 12.54 -1.07
C ALA A 96 -1.07 13.55 -0.80
N GLY A 97 0.09 13.07 -0.34
CA GLY A 97 1.29 13.88 -0.13
C GLY A 97 1.81 14.54 -1.39
N LEU A 98 1.92 13.80 -2.51
CA LEU A 98 2.30 14.36 -3.82
C LEU A 98 1.37 15.50 -4.25
N LEU A 99 0.07 15.34 -3.99
CA LEU A 99 -0.98 16.31 -4.28
C LEU A 99 -1.12 17.42 -3.23
N GLY A 100 -0.25 17.49 -2.22
CA GLY A 100 -0.20 18.56 -1.23
C GLY A 100 -1.29 18.50 -0.14
N ARG A 101 -1.78 17.31 0.18
CA ARG A 101 -2.67 17.05 1.34
C ARG A 101 -1.85 16.74 2.59
N THR A 102 -2.47 16.87 3.76
CA THR A 102 -1.91 16.29 5.00
C THR A 102 -2.31 14.82 5.07
N VAL A 103 -1.55 14.02 5.82
CA VAL A 103 -1.71 12.55 5.77
C VAL A 103 -1.71 11.93 7.16
N ALA A 104 -2.52 10.89 7.31
CA ALA A 104 -2.40 9.91 8.37
C ALA A 104 -2.38 8.51 7.75
N ALA A 105 -1.58 7.61 8.30
CA ALA A 105 -1.49 6.23 7.86
C ALA A 105 -1.50 5.32 9.08
N ASN A 106 -2.28 4.25 9.04
CA ASN A 106 -2.23 3.18 10.02
C ASN A 106 -2.05 1.84 9.31
N ASP A 107 -1.38 0.91 9.97
CA ASP A 107 -1.38 -0.49 9.59
C ASP A 107 -1.02 -1.33 10.81
N ALA A 108 -1.64 -2.49 11.02
CA ALA A 108 -1.27 -3.34 12.16
C ALA A 108 0.18 -3.86 12.05
N ASN A 109 0.73 -3.88 10.83
CA ASN A 109 2.07 -4.37 10.57
C ASN A 109 3.13 -3.25 10.47
N PRO A 110 4.19 -3.32 11.29
CA PRO A 110 5.18 -2.25 11.40
C PRO A 110 6.06 -2.10 10.16
N LEU A 111 6.16 -3.10 9.29
CA LEU A 111 6.83 -2.95 8.00
C LEU A 111 6.16 -1.88 7.13
N SER A 112 4.85 -1.65 7.30
CA SER A 112 4.13 -0.62 6.54
C SER A 112 4.76 0.76 6.70
N ARG A 113 5.12 1.12 7.94
CA ARG A 113 5.77 2.39 8.25
C ARG A 113 7.16 2.48 7.63
N ILE A 114 7.98 1.45 7.74
CA ILE A 114 9.32 1.37 7.11
C ILE A 114 9.21 1.55 5.60
N MET A 115 8.18 0.96 5.00
CA MET A 115 7.97 1.06 3.56
C MET A 115 7.47 2.45 3.16
N THR A 116 6.78 3.19 4.03
CA THR A 116 6.00 4.39 3.71
C THR A 116 6.63 5.71 4.14
N GLU A 117 6.97 5.86 5.41
CA GLU A 117 7.46 7.11 6.00
C GLU A 117 8.67 7.72 5.25
N PRO A 118 9.69 6.94 4.82
CA PRO A 118 10.87 7.53 4.19
C PRO A 118 10.58 8.20 2.84
N ARG A 119 9.50 7.80 2.17
CA ARG A 119 9.07 8.41 0.90
C ARG A 119 8.51 9.81 1.05
N PHE A 120 8.22 10.26 2.27
CA PHE A 120 7.89 11.66 2.54
C PHE A 120 9.11 12.57 2.63
N PHE A 121 10.32 12.00 2.71
CA PHE A 121 11.57 12.76 2.77
C PHE A 121 12.54 12.31 1.66
N PRO A 122 12.21 12.53 0.37
CA PRO A 122 13.07 12.13 -0.74
C PRO A 122 14.48 12.74 -0.58
N PRO A 123 15.54 11.93 -0.42
CA PRO A 123 16.87 12.45 -0.14
C PRO A 123 17.60 12.84 -1.43
N ASP A 124 18.62 13.69 -1.30
CA ASP A 124 19.63 13.86 -2.35
C ASP A 124 20.42 12.54 -2.51
N PRO A 125 20.56 12.00 -3.74
CA PRO A 125 21.31 10.76 -3.96
C PRO A 125 22.76 10.80 -3.48
N GLY A 126 23.45 11.93 -3.58
CA GLY A 126 24.84 12.06 -3.10
C GLY A 126 24.96 11.98 -1.58
N VAL A 127 23.92 12.38 -0.84
CA VAL A 127 23.85 12.17 0.61
C VAL A 127 23.66 10.70 0.96
N VAL A 128 22.85 9.96 0.18
CA VAL A 128 22.67 8.51 0.35
C VAL A 128 23.98 7.78 0.06
N GLU A 129 24.69 8.16 -1.01
CA GLU A 129 25.99 7.57 -1.39
C GLU A 129 27.02 7.74 -0.27
N LYS A 130 27.22 8.97 0.19
CA LYS A 130 28.13 9.26 1.33
C LYS A 130 27.76 8.49 2.59
N ARG A 131 26.47 8.33 2.87
CA ARG A 131 25.99 7.58 4.03
C ARG A 131 26.33 6.10 3.91
N LEU A 132 26.15 5.50 2.74
CA LEU A 132 26.51 4.10 2.49
C LEU A 132 28.03 3.88 2.68
N ASP A 133 28.87 4.81 2.25
CA ASP A 133 30.34 4.71 2.40
C ASP A 133 30.80 4.74 3.87
N THR A 134 29.96 5.21 4.80
CA THR A 134 30.28 5.24 6.25
C THR A 134 29.89 3.97 7.00
N ILE A 135 29.22 3.02 6.35
CA ILE A 135 28.71 1.81 7.01
C ILE A 135 29.89 0.86 7.31
N PRO A 136 30.13 0.52 8.58
CA PRO A 136 31.20 -0.41 8.94
C PRO A 136 30.85 -1.81 8.46
N LYS A 137 31.88 -2.59 8.12
CA LYS A 137 31.71 -4.01 7.81
C LYS A 137 31.44 -4.80 9.08
N SER A 138 30.47 -5.71 9.02
CA SER A 138 30.23 -6.69 10.06
C SER A 138 31.34 -7.75 10.05
N SER A 139 31.68 -8.25 11.24
CA SER A 139 32.55 -9.41 11.43
C SER A 139 31.79 -10.73 11.57
N HIS A 140 30.45 -10.71 11.51
CA HIS A 140 29.60 -11.86 11.79
C HIS A 140 28.74 -12.25 10.58
N PRO A 141 28.51 -13.56 10.35
CA PRO A 141 27.54 -14.02 9.37
C PRO A 141 26.11 -13.74 9.84
N ALA A 142 25.14 -13.95 8.96
CA ALA A 142 23.73 -13.91 9.37
C ALA A 142 23.45 -14.95 10.48
N ASP A 143 22.55 -14.59 11.41
CA ASP A 143 22.03 -15.46 12.48
C ASP A 143 21.13 -16.60 11.96
N ILE A 144 20.88 -16.64 10.66
CA ILE A 144 20.12 -17.66 9.94
C ILE A 144 20.81 -18.00 8.62
N ASP A 145 20.66 -19.24 8.13
CA ASP A 145 21.24 -19.63 6.84
C ASP A 145 20.54 -18.93 5.65
N LEU A 146 21.26 -18.03 4.97
CA LEU A 146 20.76 -17.32 3.78
C LEU A 146 21.57 -17.65 2.52
N SER A 147 22.42 -18.68 2.58
CA SER A 147 23.33 -19.08 1.50
C SER A 147 22.60 -19.50 0.21
N MET A 148 21.33 -19.87 0.30
CA MET A 148 20.49 -20.17 -0.87
C MET A 148 20.00 -18.92 -1.60
N PHE A 149 20.02 -17.76 -0.95
CA PHE A 149 19.62 -16.48 -1.53
C PHE A 149 20.82 -15.65 -1.95
N PHE A 150 21.87 -15.59 -1.12
CA PHE A 150 22.94 -14.61 -1.23
C PHE A 150 24.32 -15.26 -1.38
N HIS A 151 25.19 -14.57 -2.11
CA HIS A 151 26.62 -14.86 -2.10
C HIS A 151 27.21 -14.42 -0.75
N PRO A 152 28.22 -15.09 -0.19
CA PRO A 152 28.78 -14.75 1.13
C PRO A 152 29.14 -13.27 1.31
N ALA A 153 29.84 -12.66 0.34
CA ALA A 153 30.18 -11.24 0.39
C ALA A 153 28.95 -10.30 0.33
N THR A 154 27.87 -10.70 -0.34
CA THR A 154 26.61 -9.94 -0.33
C THR A 154 25.87 -10.10 0.98
N GLU A 155 25.90 -11.30 1.57
CA GLU A 155 25.36 -11.53 2.91
C GLU A 155 26.07 -10.67 3.96
N GLU A 156 27.42 -10.60 3.91
CA GLU A 156 28.23 -9.73 4.77
C GLU A 156 27.78 -8.26 4.67
N GLU A 157 27.57 -7.74 3.45
CA GLU A 157 27.07 -6.38 3.26
C GLU A 157 25.64 -6.18 3.80
N ILE A 158 24.75 -7.16 3.63
CA ILE A 158 23.38 -7.09 4.18
C ILE A 158 23.41 -7.07 5.71
N VAL A 159 24.25 -7.91 6.33
CA VAL A 159 24.42 -7.95 7.79
C VAL A 159 25.02 -6.64 8.30
N SER A 160 26.05 -6.12 7.61
CA SER A 160 26.65 -4.81 7.90
C SER A 160 25.61 -3.68 7.89
N LEU A 161 24.75 -3.65 6.87
CA LEU A 161 23.62 -2.71 6.77
C LEU A 161 22.64 -2.87 7.94
N LYS A 162 22.25 -4.12 8.27
CA LYS A 162 21.32 -4.43 9.35
C LYS A 162 21.87 -3.97 10.71
N GLU A 163 23.10 -4.36 11.05
CA GLU A 163 23.75 -4.01 12.32
C GLU A 163 23.93 -2.50 12.47
N TYR A 164 24.36 -1.81 11.41
CA TYR A 164 24.46 -0.36 11.38
C TYR A 164 23.12 0.34 11.66
N LEU A 165 22.03 -0.15 11.05
CA LEU A 165 20.70 0.42 11.25
C LEU A 165 20.18 0.18 12.67
N ILE A 166 20.44 -1.01 13.24
CA ILE A 166 20.12 -1.34 14.64
C ILE A 166 20.90 -0.43 15.58
N ASP A 167 22.22 -0.33 15.45
CA ASP A 167 23.08 0.50 16.28
C ASP A 167 22.63 1.97 16.29
N ARG A 168 22.26 2.50 15.13
CA ARG A 168 21.74 3.86 15.05
C ARG A 168 20.38 4.03 15.68
N ASN A 169 19.50 3.04 15.55
CA ASN A 169 18.20 3.07 16.18
C ASN A 169 18.32 3.02 17.71
N ASP A 170 19.12 2.09 18.24
CA ASP A 170 19.29 1.85 19.67
C ASP A 170 19.93 3.05 20.39
N HIS A 171 20.77 3.80 19.68
CA HIS A 171 21.41 5.03 20.17
C HIS A 171 20.67 6.31 19.77
N ALA A 172 19.43 6.23 19.27
CA ALA A 172 18.61 7.38 18.84
C ALA A 172 19.29 8.31 17.81
N ARG A 173 20.18 7.76 16.98
CA ARG A 173 20.90 8.47 15.90
C ARG A 173 20.24 8.28 14.52
N ILE A 174 19.24 7.40 14.39
CA ILE A 174 18.60 7.10 13.12
C ILE A 174 17.90 8.34 12.51
N ASP A 175 18.25 8.69 11.27
CA ASP A 175 17.71 9.84 10.55
C ASP A 175 16.94 9.43 9.27
N GLN A 176 16.47 10.41 8.50
CA GLN A 176 15.69 10.15 7.28
C GLN A 176 16.49 9.45 6.18
N VAL A 177 17.82 9.65 6.12
CA VAL A 177 18.68 8.99 5.13
C VAL A 177 18.84 7.52 5.51
N ASP A 178 19.03 7.23 6.80
CA ASP A 178 19.07 5.84 7.30
C ASP A 178 17.75 5.13 7.03
N ARG A 179 16.61 5.78 7.32
CA ARG A 179 15.29 5.21 7.06
C ARG A 179 15.04 4.97 5.56
N TRP A 180 15.53 5.86 4.70
CA TRP A 180 15.48 5.65 3.24
C TRP A 180 16.30 4.44 2.80
N ILE A 181 17.53 4.31 3.31
CA ILE A 181 18.40 3.14 3.05
C ILE A 181 17.71 1.87 3.53
N ALA A 182 17.17 1.86 4.75
CA ALA A 182 16.43 0.73 5.32
C ALA A 182 15.25 0.31 4.43
N MET A 183 14.43 1.26 3.97
CA MET A 183 13.33 0.99 3.04
C MET A 183 13.81 0.38 1.72
N VAL A 184 14.83 0.97 1.09
CA VAL A 184 15.35 0.49 -0.19
C VAL A 184 15.95 -0.91 -0.02
N ALA A 185 16.78 -1.13 0.99
CA ALA A 185 17.38 -2.43 1.27
C ALA A 185 16.29 -3.49 1.52
N THR A 186 15.32 -3.19 2.39
CA THR A 186 14.14 -4.05 2.66
C THR A 186 13.42 -4.43 1.37
N ASN A 187 13.27 -3.48 0.44
CA ASN A 187 12.61 -3.72 -0.83
C ASN A 187 13.46 -4.51 -1.84
N ARG A 188 14.77 -4.60 -1.63
CA ARG A 188 15.74 -5.18 -2.56
C ARG A 188 16.31 -6.53 -2.12
N LEU A 189 15.94 -7.04 -0.94
CA LEU A 189 16.35 -8.36 -0.43
C LEU A 189 16.16 -9.47 -1.47
N THR A 190 14.93 -9.71 -1.94
CA THR A 190 14.64 -10.81 -2.88
C THR A 190 13.81 -10.36 -4.08
N GLY A 191 14.12 -10.90 -5.26
CA GLY A 191 13.28 -10.73 -6.44
C GLY A 191 13.72 -11.52 -7.67
N HIS A 192 13.17 -11.17 -8.84
CA HIS A 192 13.27 -11.94 -10.08
C HIS A 192 14.22 -11.30 -11.12
N SER A 193 15.04 -10.33 -10.72
CA SER A 193 15.97 -9.63 -11.63
C SER A 193 17.30 -9.31 -10.95
N LYS A 194 18.30 -8.89 -11.71
CA LYS A 194 19.63 -8.49 -11.18
C LYS A 194 19.61 -7.22 -10.33
N GLY A 195 18.46 -6.54 -10.21
CA GLY A 195 18.27 -5.36 -9.36
C GLY A 195 17.86 -5.70 -7.93
N PHE A 196 18.21 -6.89 -7.45
CA PHE A 196 17.96 -7.42 -6.10
C PHE A 196 19.24 -8.03 -5.56
N PHE A 197 19.37 -8.10 -4.24
CA PHE A 197 20.54 -8.67 -3.58
C PHE A 197 20.62 -10.19 -3.76
N SER A 198 19.47 -10.85 -3.90
CA SER A 198 19.41 -12.30 -4.08
C SER A 198 19.77 -12.74 -5.50
N VAL A 199 20.07 -14.04 -5.63
CA VAL A 199 19.85 -14.79 -6.88
C VAL A 199 18.38 -14.67 -7.32
N TYR A 200 18.04 -15.12 -8.54
CA TYR A 200 16.65 -15.15 -8.98
C TYR A 200 15.76 -15.93 -7.98
N THR A 201 14.71 -15.27 -7.52
CA THR A 201 13.61 -15.81 -6.71
C THR A 201 12.27 -15.58 -7.43
N LEU A 202 11.15 -15.61 -6.69
CA LEU A 202 9.83 -15.22 -7.20
C LEU A 202 9.66 -13.69 -7.27
N PRO A 203 8.53 -13.17 -7.81
CA PRO A 203 8.23 -11.76 -7.74
C PRO A 203 8.38 -11.18 -6.31
N PRO A 204 8.96 -9.97 -6.17
CA PRO A 204 9.49 -9.41 -4.91
C PRO A 204 8.44 -9.03 -3.86
N ASN A 205 7.18 -9.37 -4.13
CA ASN A 205 6.07 -9.06 -3.25
C ASN A 205 5.98 -10.09 -2.10
N GLN A 206 6.73 -11.20 -2.19
CA GLN A 206 6.81 -12.25 -1.18
C GLN A 206 8.22 -12.85 -1.17
N ALA A 207 8.73 -13.17 0.02
CA ALA A 207 9.90 -14.01 0.20
C ALA A 207 9.47 -15.49 0.17
N VAL A 208 10.15 -16.32 -0.63
CA VAL A 208 9.94 -17.78 -0.57
C VAL A 208 10.61 -18.35 0.70
N SER A 209 10.18 -19.54 1.15
CA SER A 209 10.91 -20.26 2.19
C SER A 209 12.30 -20.67 1.70
N GLN A 210 13.23 -20.86 2.64
CA GLN A 210 14.59 -21.36 2.35
C GLN A 210 14.57 -22.67 1.54
N SER A 211 13.75 -23.64 1.96
CA SER A 211 13.59 -24.93 1.27
C SER A 211 13.05 -24.79 -0.16
N ASN A 212 12.12 -23.84 -0.39
CA ASN A 212 11.61 -23.57 -1.73
C ASN A 212 12.65 -22.86 -2.59
N GLN A 213 13.45 -21.96 -2.02
CA GLN A 213 14.54 -21.33 -2.76
C GLN A 213 15.60 -22.35 -3.20
N GLN A 214 15.97 -23.29 -2.33
CA GLN A 214 16.87 -24.39 -2.69
C GLN A 214 16.33 -25.19 -3.90
N ARG A 215 15.04 -25.54 -3.88
CA ARG A 215 14.37 -26.20 -5.02
C ARG A 215 14.39 -25.35 -6.30
N ILE A 216 14.17 -24.03 -6.19
CA ILE A 216 14.28 -23.10 -7.32
C ILE A 216 15.71 -23.12 -7.88
N ASN A 217 16.71 -23.09 -7.01
CA ASN A 217 18.11 -23.09 -7.39
C ASN A 217 18.48 -24.38 -8.14
N SER A 218 18.11 -25.56 -7.62
CA SER A 218 18.35 -26.84 -8.28
C SER A 218 17.66 -26.93 -9.64
N ARG A 219 16.37 -26.56 -9.71
CA ARG A 219 15.59 -26.61 -10.96
C ARG A 219 16.15 -25.68 -12.03
N ARG A 220 16.64 -24.49 -11.63
CA ARG A 220 17.21 -23.50 -12.54
C ARG A 220 18.72 -23.65 -12.75
N LYS A 221 19.36 -24.61 -12.07
CA LYS A 221 20.83 -24.80 -12.05
C LYS A 221 21.58 -23.49 -11.78
N GLN A 222 21.15 -22.75 -10.77
CA GLN A 222 21.70 -21.44 -10.40
C GLN A 222 22.30 -21.48 -9.00
N VAL A 223 23.28 -20.62 -8.76
CA VAL A 223 23.86 -20.32 -7.45
C VAL A 223 23.86 -18.81 -7.25
N PRO A 224 23.86 -18.31 -6.01
CA PRO A 224 24.00 -16.89 -5.77
C PRO A 224 25.34 -16.33 -6.26
N GLU A 225 25.24 -15.37 -7.18
CA GLU A 225 26.37 -14.54 -7.61
C GLU A 225 26.51 -13.32 -6.70
N TYR A 226 27.72 -12.78 -6.60
CA TYR A 226 27.95 -11.55 -5.85
C TYR A 226 27.09 -10.39 -6.39
N ARG A 227 26.47 -9.68 -5.46
CA ARG A 227 25.65 -8.48 -5.66
C ARG A 227 26.15 -7.40 -4.72
N ASP A 228 26.67 -6.33 -5.31
CA ASP A 228 27.04 -5.11 -4.62
C ASP A 228 25.77 -4.38 -4.14
N THR A 229 25.52 -4.43 -2.84
CA THR A 229 24.31 -3.89 -2.23
C THR A 229 24.25 -2.37 -2.35
N HIS A 230 25.39 -1.68 -2.19
CA HIS A 230 25.50 -0.23 -2.32
C HIS A 230 25.08 0.23 -3.72
N LYS A 231 25.62 -0.40 -4.77
CA LYS A 231 25.24 -0.09 -6.17
C LYS A 231 23.77 -0.34 -6.43
N ILE A 232 23.19 -1.41 -5.88
CA ILE A 232 21.77 -1.73 -6.04
C ILE A 232 20.90 -0.70 -5.31
N ILE A 233 21.24 -0.32 -4.08
CA ILE A 233 20.55 0.72 -3.31
C ILE A 233 20.61 2.05 -4.05
N MET A 234 21.77 2.45 -4.56
CA MET A 234 21.96 3.69 -5.32
C MET A 234 21.17 3.69 -6.63
N LYS A 235 21.19 2.59 -7.38
CA LYS A 235 20.39 2.45 -8.60
C LYS A 235 18.89 2.54 -8.29
N LYS A 236 18.44 1.91 -7.21
CA LYS A 236 17.02 1.96 -6.81
C LYS A 236 16.62 3.34 -6.30
N THR A 237 17.48 4.02 -5.56
CA THR A 237 17.28 5.40 -5.11
C THR A 237 17.07 6.34 -6.30
N LYS A 238 18.00 6.35 -7.27
CA LYS A 238 17.88 7.14 -8.50
C LYS A 238 16.60 6.80 -9.28
N SER A 239 16.25 5.51 -9.34
CA SER A 239 15.02 5.04 -9.99
C SER A 239 13.74 5.54 -9.31
N LEU A 240 13.67 5.57 -7.98
CA LEU A 240 12.50 6.05 -7.22
C LEU A 240 12.33 7.56 -7.34
N LEU A 241 13.43 8.30 -7.48
CA LEU A 241 13.42 9.77 -7.54
C LEU A 241 13.25 10.33 -8.96
N ARG A 242 13.41 9.50 -10.00
CA ARG A 242 13.51 9.96 -11.41
C ARG A 242 12.36 10.85 -11.91
N SER A 243 11.15 10.67 -11.38
CA SER A 243 9.98 11.44 -11.81
C SER A 243 9.41 12.32 -10.70
N VAL A 244 10.12 12.48 -9.58
CA VAL A 244 9.67 13.35 -8.48
C VAL A 244 10.10 14.78 -8.82
N SER A 245 9.14 15.66 -9.09
CA SER A 245 9.42 17.08 -9.31
C SER A 245 9.81 17.79 -7.99
N ALA A 246 10.45 18.95 -8.08
CA ALA A 246 10.78 19.77 -6.92
C ALA A 246 9.54 20.15 -6.09
N THR A 247 8.42 20.46 -6.76
CA THR A 247 7.13 20.75 -6.11
C THR A 247 6.59 19.53 -5.38
N GLU A 248 6.63 18.35 -5.98
CA GLU A 248 6.20 17.10 -5.35
C GLU A 248 7.07 16.74 -4.15
N ALA A 249 8.39 16.89 -4.25
CA ALA A 249 9.31 16.67 -3.12
C ALA A 249 9.03 17.63 -1.95
N ALA A 250 8.75 18.90 -2.25
CA ALA A 250 8.37 19.89 -1.24
C ALA A 250 7.00 19.56 -0.60
N ASN A 251 6.03 19.11 -1.40
CA ASN A 251 4.71 18.70 -0.91
C ASN A 251 4.83 17.48 0.01
N LEU A 252 5.58 16.45 -0.41
CA LEU A 252 5.87 15.27 0.40
C LEU A 252 6.54 15.65 1.72
N THR A 253 7.59 16.46 1.68
CA THR A 253 8.30 16.89 2.90
C THR A 253 7.37 17.66 3.85
N ARG A 254 6.53 18.55 3.32
CA ARG A 254 5.55 19.29 4.13
C ARG A 254 4.53 18.35 4.77
N ALA A 255 3.98 17.40 4.00
CA ALA A 255 3.04 16.42 4.52
C ALA A 255 3.69 15.51 5.57
N GLY A 256 4.93 15.07 5.35
CA GLY A 256 5.69 14.22 6.27
C GLY A 256 5.96 14.87 7.63
N LYS A 257 6.17 16.19 7.67
CA LYS A 257 6.40 16.92 8.93
C LYS A 257 5.20 16.93 9.87
N SER A 258 3.98 16.84 9.35
CA SER A 258 2.75 16.79 10.13
C SER A 258 2.02 15.45 10.01
N ALA A 259 2.68 14.44 9.44
CA ALA A 259 2.07 13.13 9.20
C ALA A 259 1.89 12.36 10.51
N VAL A 260 0.77 11.64 10.62
CA VAL A 260 0.53 10.70 11.71
C VAL A 260 0.75 9.29 11.18
N PHE A 261 1.83 8.62 11.60
CA PHE A 261 2.09 7.21 11.29
C PHE A 261 1.77 6.32 12.48
N CYS A 262 0.77 5.47 12.31
CA CYS A 262 0.26 4.56 13.32
C CYS A 262 0.57 3.10 13.02
N ASN A 263 0.67 2.31 14.10
CA ASN A 263 0.81 0.86 14.04
C ASN A 263 -0.18 0.19 15.00
N ASP A 264 -1.46 0.57 14.86
CA ASP A 264 -2.53 0.29 15.79
C ASP A 264 -3.63 -0.57 15.12
N ASP A 265 -4.57 -1.13 15.91
CA ASP A 265 -5.77 -1.80 15.35
C ASP A 265 -6.63 -0.76 14.61
N ALA A 266 -7.10 -1.09 13.40
CA ALA A 266 -7.87 -0.16 12.57
C ALA A 266 -9.21 0.27 13.18
N GLY A 267 -9.71 -0.44 14.20
CA GLY A 267 -10.86 -0.06 15.02
C GLY A 267 -10.55 0.83 16.21
N SER A 268 -9.30 1.28 16.39
CA SER A 268 -8.91 2.23 17.44
C SER A 268 -7.63 2.99 17.06
N THR A 269 -7.80 4.21 16.54
CA THR A 269 -6.73 5.10 16.08
C THR A 269 -6.72 6.41 16.89
N ILE A 270 -6.42 6.29 18.18
CA ILE A 270 -6.51 7.39 19.18
C ILE A 270 -5.70 8.65 18.85
N ARG A 271 -4.64 8.52 18.05
CA ARG A 271 -3.82 9.65 17.60
C ARG A 271 -4.50 10.52 16.55
N ILE A 272 -5.60 10.04 15.96
CA ILE A 272 -6.40 10.80 15.00
C ILE A 272 -7.60 11.38 15.74
N PRO A 273 -7.73 12.72 15.81
CA PRO A 273 -8.86 13.36 16.46
C PRO A 273 -10.20 13.03 15.79
N ASP A 274 -11.28 13.14 16.56
CA ASP A 274 -12.64 13.09 16.03
C ASP A 274 -12.82 14.14 14.92
N ASN A 275 -13.60 13.78 13.90
CA ASN A 275 -13.98 14.70 12.83
C ASN A 275 -12.80 15.43 12.13
N ALA A 276 -11.63 14.80 12.05
CA ALA A 276 -10.43 15.40 11.44
C ALA A 276 -10.23 15.01 9.96
N VAL A 277 -10.66 13.81 9.56
CA VAL A 277 -10.34 13.22 8.25
C VAL A 277 -11.37 13.66 7.21
N GLN A 278 -10.91 14.25 6.10
CA GLN A 278 -11.77 14.58 4.97
C GLN A 278 -12.04 13.36 4.07
N LEU A 279 -11.01 12.56 3.81
CA LEU A 279 -11.12 11.42 2.90
C LEU A 279 -10.30 10.24 3.42
N THR A 280 -10.95 9.10 3.54
CA THR A 280 -10.26 7.81 3.63
C THR A 280 -10.31 7.14 2.26
N VAL A 281 -9.17 6.64 1.77
CA VAL A 281 -9.15 5.70 0.63
C VAL A 281 -8.36 4.47 1.05
N THR A 282 -9.01 3.31 1.08
CA THR A 282 -8.43 2.12 1.67
C THR A 282 -8.90 0.84 1.02
N SER A 283 -8.21 -0.26 1.33
CA SER A 283 -8.53 -1.62 0.92
C SER A 283 -8.19 -2.55 2.08
N PRO A 284 -9.19 -3.11 2.78
CA PRO A 284 -8.95 -3.98 3.93
C PRO A 284 -8.33 -5.31 3.50
N PRO A 285 -7.64 -6.02 4.41
CA PRO A 285 -7.14 -7.36 4.13
C PRO A 285 -8.30 -8.32 3.82
N PHE A 286 -8.14 -9.11 2.75
CA PHE A 286 -9.13 -10.10 2.32
C PHE A 286 -8.85 -11.50 2.91
N LEU A 287 -9.94 -12.18 3.29
CA LEU A 287 -10.05 -13.57 3.74
C LEU A 287 -8.94 -14.51 3.23
N ASP A 288 -7.98 -14.87 4.09
CA ASP A 288 -6.93 -15.89 3.84
C ASP A 288 -6.04 -15.69 2.60
N ILE A 289 -6.06 -14.53 1.94
CA ILE A 289 -5.30 -14.32 0.68
C ILE A 289 -3.81 -14.03 0.92
N VAL A 290 -3.47 -13.36 2.04
CA VAL A 290 -2.10 -12.90 2.33
C VAL A 290 -1.60 -13.55 3.62
N GLN A 291 -0.56 -14.36 3.52
CA GLN A 291 0.12 -14.93 4.71
C GLN A 291 1.26 -14.00 5.08
N TYR A 292 0.91 -12.93 5.78
CA TYR A 292 1.79 -11.78 6.01
C TYR A 292 3.14 -12.18 6.61
N ASP A 293 3.08 -13.06 7.61
CA ASP A 293 4.21 -13.63 8.31
C ASP A 293 5.14 -14.39 7.36
N LYS A 294 4.59 -15.25 6.49
CA LYS A 294 5.37 -16.06 5.55
C LYS A 294 5.86 -15.26 4.35
N ASP A 295 5.14 -14.23 3.92
CA ASP A 295 5.53 -13.43 2.77
C ASP A 295 6.63 -12.42 3.12
N ASN A 296 6.71 -11.99 4.38
CA ASN A 296 7.60 -10.92 4.81
C ASN A 296 8.69 -11.36 5.81
N TRP A 297 8.87 -12.66 6.07
CA TRP A 297 9.81 -13.15 7.08
C TRP A 297 11.22 -12.57 6.93
N LEU A 298 11.74 -12.48 5.70
CA LEU A 298 13.08 -11.95 5.44
C LEU A 298 13.14 -10.43 5.63
N ARG A 299 12.05 -9.72 5.38
CA ARG A 299 11.93 -8.28 5.65
C ARG A 299 11.86 -8.03 7.15
N CYS A 300 11.11 -8.85 7.89
CA CYS A 300 11.08 -8.78 9.35
C CYS A 300 12.46 -9.06 9.93
N TRP A 301 13.14 -10.10 9.45
CA TRP A 301 14.52 -10.41 9.84
C TRP A 301 15.48 -9.24 9.61
N PHE A 302 15.44 -8.60 8.43
CA PHE A 302 16.33 -7.48 8.12
C PHE A 302 16.07 -6.26 9.01
N ASN A 303 14.81 -5.99 9.35
CA ASN A 303 14.41 -4.84 10.15
C ASN A 303 14.30 -5.13 11.66
N SER A 304 14.81 -6.27 12.13
CA SER A 304 14.74 -6.70 13.54
C SER A 304 13.33 -6.66 14.13
N LEU A 305 12.34 -7.05 13.32
CA LEU A 305 10.95 -7.12 13.73
C LEU A 305 10.59 -8.53 14.19
N ASP A 306 9.99 -8.63 15.38
CA ASP A 306 9.49 -9.90 15.89
C ASP A 306 8.25 -10.35 15.11
N ARG A 307 8.46 -11.38 14.29
CA ARG A 307 7.43 -12.00 13.45
C ARG A 307 6.29 -12.61 14.27
N ASP A 308 6.58 -13.20 15.42
CA ASP A 308 5.55 -13.89 16.21
C ASP A 308 4.63 -12.89 16.88
N THR A 309 5.18 -11.77 17.37
CA THR A 309 4.38 -10.64 17.87
C THR A 309 3.53 -10.03 16.76
N ILE A 310 4.11 -9.79 15.57
CA ILE A 310 3.36 -9.25 14.42
C ILE A 310 2.23 -10.19 13.99
N SER A 311 2.51 -11.50 13.89
CA SER A 311 1.51 -12.48 13.45
C SER A 311 0.33 -12.60 14.41
N LYS A 312 0.52 -12.36 15.71
CA LYS A 312 -0.56 -12.34 16.71
C LYS A 312 -1.43 -11.09 16.61
N GLY A 313 -0.84 -9.96 16.20
CA GLY A 313 -1.54 -8.67 16.05
C GLY A 313 -2.36 -8.54 14.75
N ILE A 314 -2.05 -9.34 13.72
CA ILE A 314 -2.78 -9.31 12.45
C ILE A 314 -3.93 -10.31 12.49
N THR A 315 -5.16 -9.81 12.62
CA THR A 315 -6.36 -10.67 12.60
C THR A 315 -6.61 -11.18 11.18
N MET A 316 -6.34 -12.48 10.94
CA MET A 316 -6.72 -13.16 9.70
C MET A 316 -8.10 -13.79 9.86
N ALA A 317 -9.14 -13.06 9.45
CA ALA A 317 -10.49 -13.61 9.41
C ALA A 317 -10.60 -14.67 8.31
N ARG A 318 -10.97 -15.90 8.69
CA ARG A 318 -11.15 -17.04 7.76
C ARG A 318 -12.60 -17.18 7.24
N THR A 319 -13.53 -16.52 7.91
CA THR A 319 -14.98 -16.54 7.61
C THR A 319 -15.48 -15.12 7.39
N ILE A 320 -16.53 -14.97 6.58
CA ILE A 320 -17.15 -13.67 6.29
C ILE A 320 -17.59 -13.00 7.59
N ASP A 321 -18.26 -13.73 8.49
CA ASP A 321 -18.77 -13.16 9.75
C ASP A 321 -17.66 -12.57 10.63
N ALA A 322 -16.56 -13.33 10.81
CA ALA A 322 -15.38 -12.84 11.52
C ALA A 322 -14.76 -11.61 10.85
N TRP A 323 -14.75 -11.57 9.51
CA TRP A 323 -14.26 -10.41 8.76
C TRP A 323 -15.18 -9.21 8.96
N CYS A 324 -16.49 -9.38 8.83
CA CYS A 324 -17.50 -8.36 9.09
C CYS A 324 -17.43 -7.84 10.53
N ALA A 325 -17.11 -8.68 11.52
CA ALA A 325 -16.92 -8.25 12.90
C ALA A 325 -15.70 -7.32 13.06
N VAL A 326 -14.58 -7.62 12.40
CA VAL A 326 -13.41 -6.73 12.38
C VAL A 326 -13.72 -5.44 11.64
N MET A 327 -14.37 -5.53 10.47
CA MET A 327 -14.73 -4.37 9.66
C MET A 327 -15.75 -3.47 10.37
N ARG A 328 -16.69 -4.02 11.15
CA ARG A 328 -17.62 -3.22 11.97
C ARG A 328 -16.87 -2.28 12.91
N ARG A 329 -15.85 -2.78 13.62
CA ARG A 329 -15.01 -1.94 14.49
C ARG A 329 -14.26 -0.86 13.70
N ALA A 330 -13.70 -1.23 12.54
CA ALA A 330 -13.05 -0.28 11.66
C ALA A 330 -14.02 0.80 11.14
N PHE A 331 -15.26 0.46 10.79
CA PHE A 331 -16.27 1.42 10.34
C PHE A 331 -16.72 2.38 11.43
N LEU A 332 -16.88 1.92 12.68
CA LEU A 332 -17.16 2.79 13.82
C LEU A 332 -16.03 3.81 14.03
N GLU A 333 -14.79 3.34 13.93
CA GLU A 333 -13.62 4.21 14.07
C GLU A 333 -13.48 5.19 12.90
N LEU A 334 -13.72 4.73 11.67
CA LEU A 334 -13.78 5.58 10.49
C LEU A 334 -14.86 6.65 10.66
N TYR A 335 -16.04 6.29 11.18
CA TYR A 335 -17.09 7.26 11.44
C TYR A 335 -16.68 8.31 12.47
N ARG A 336 -16.02 7.91 13.57
CA ARG A 336 -15.50 8.83 14.59
C ARG A 336 -14.57 9.88 13.98
N ILE A 337 -13.57 9.44 13.20
CA ILE A 337 -12.52 10.34 12.68
C ILE A 337 -12.93 11.11 11.42
N THR A 338 -13.87 10.61 10.61
CA THR A 338 -14.34 11.32 9.42
C THR A 338 -15.10 12.59 9.83
N ARG A 339 -14.76 13.73 9.23
CA ARG A 339 -15.46 15.00 9.47
C ARG A 339 -16.86 15.00 8.86
N PRO A 340 -17.83 15.78 9.37
CA PRO A 340 -19.11 15.95 8.69
C PRO A 340 -18.92 16.38 7.23
N GLY A 341 -19.58 15.70 6.30
CA GLY A 341 -19.38 15.89 4.86
C GLY A 341 -18.10 15.28 4.28
N GLY A 342 -17.29 14.59 5.10
CA GLY A 342 -16.15 13.78 4.69
C GLY A 342 -16.56 12.43 4.12
N TYR A 343 -15.61 11.74 3.49
CA TYR A 343 -15.86 10.55 2.66
C TYR A 343 -14.97 9.36 3.04
N VAL A 344 -15.47 8.16 2.77
CA VAL A 344 -14.71 6.91 2.82
C VAL A 344 -14.89 6.17 1.51
N ALA A 345 -13.83 6.09 0.71
CA ALA A 345 -13.75 5.24 -0.47
C ALA A 345 -13.15 3.89 -0.06
N PHE A 346 -14.03 2.89 0.10
CA PHE A 346 -13.67 1.59 0.64
C PHE A 346 -13.60 0.55 -0.49
N GLU A 347 -12.39 0.22 -0.92
CA GLU A 347 -12.16 -0.73 -2.01
C GLU A 347 -12.22 -2.17 -1.51
N VAL A 348 -13.03 -2.98 -2.17
CA VAL A 348 -13.25 -4.38 -1.85
C VAL A 348 -13.22 -5.22 -3.11
N GLY A 349 -12.88 -6.49 -2.93
CA GLY A 349 -12.79 -7.47 -4.01
C GLY A 349 -13.98 -8.43 -4.04
N GLU A 350 -13.97 -9.29 -5.05
CA GLU A 350 -14.80 -10.50 -5.09
C GLU A 350 -14.03 -11.66 -4.44
N VAL A 351 -14.66 -12.41 -3.53
CA VAL A 351 -14.04 -13.58 -2.89
C VAL A 351 -14.75 -14.88 -3.31
N ARG A 352 -14.04 -16.01 -3.16
CA ARG A 352 -14.51 -17.36 -3.55
C ARG A 352 -14.99 -17.48 -5.01
N LYS A 353 -14.16 -17.06 -5.97
CA LYS A 353 -14.48 -17.12 -7.42
C LYS A 353 -15.77 -16.39 -7.79
N LYS A 354 -15.97 -15.19 -7.23
CA LYS A 354 -17.11 -14.29 -7.48
C LYS A 354 -18.45 -14.69 -6.84
N SER A 355 -18.49 -15.73 -6.02
CA SER A 355 -19.75 -16.08 -5.33
C SER A 355 -20.08 -15.12 -4.19
N ILE A 356 -19.10 -14.36 -3.68
CA ILE A 356 -19.31 -13.34 -2.66
C ILE A 356 -18.80 -12.01 -3.17
N ARG A 357 -19.67 -11.01 -3.10
CA ARG A 357 -19.44 -9.62 -3.45
C ARG A 357 -19.33 -8.82 -2.18
N LEU A 358 -18.10 -8.48 -1.78
CA LEU A 358 -17.88 -7.82 -0.49
C LEU A 358 -18.47 -6.41 -0.43
N GLU A 359 -18.77 -5.79 -1.57
CA GLU A 359 -19.50 -4.52 -1.59
C GLU A 359 -20.90 -4.65 -0.98
N GLU A 360 -21.57 -5.79 -1.13
CA GLU A 360 -22.91 -6.05 -0.60
C GLU A 360 -22.89 -6.26 0.92
N GLU A 361 -21.78 -6.78 1.47
CA GLU A 361 -21.55 -6.95 2.91
C GLU A 361 -21.13 -5.64 3.61
N VAL A 362 -20.41 -4.79 2.88
CA VAL A 362 -19.81 -3.57 3.44
C VAL A 362 -20.80 -2.42 3.51
N VAL A 363 -21.76 -2.35 2.57
CA VAL A 363 -22.82 -1.34 2.59
C VAL A 363 -23.56 -1.33 3.95
N PRO A 364 -24.10 -2.45 4.46
CA PRO A 364 -24.73 -2.49 5.78
C PRO A 364 -23.79 -2.04 6.91
N LEU A 365 -22.53 -2.47 6.90
CA LEU A 365 -21.57 -2.11 7.95
C LEU A 365 -21.31 -0.60 8.04
N GLY A 366 -21.20 0.06 6.88
CA GLY A 366 -21.04 1.52 6.85
C GLY A 366 -22.31 2.26 7.26
N CYS A 367 -23.48 1.78 6.83
CA CYS A 367 -24.79 2.32 7.24
C CYS A 367 -24.99 2.20 8.76
N ASP A 368 -24.70 1.03 9.35
CA ASP A 368 -24.80 0.77 10.78
C ASP A 368 -23.88 1.69 11.61
N ALA A 369 -22.72 2.06 11.06
CA ALA A 369 -21.82 3.02 11.69
C ALA A 369 -22.29 4.48 11.58
N GLY A 370 -23.30 4.76 10.75
CA GLY A 370 -23.92 6.08 10.58
C GLY A 370 -23.59 6.81 9.27
N PHE A 371 -22.88 6.16 8.34
CA PHE A 371 -22.60 6.74 7.03
C PHE A 371 -23.81 6.64 6.08
N SER A 372 -23.93 7.59 5.15
CA SER A 372 -24.76 7.45 3.95
C SER A 372 -23.94 6.87 2.80
N VAL A 373 -24.57 6.12 1.90
CA VAL A 373 -23.91 5.54 0.71
C VAL A 373 -24.15 6.44 -0.49
N GLU A 374 -23.08 6.97 -1.08
CA GLU A 374 -23.13 7.78 -2.30
C GLU A 374 -23.23 6.90 -3.56
N GLY A 375 -22.67 5.69 -3.50
CA GLY A 375 -22.78 4.69 -4.55
C GLY A 375 -21.68 3.65 -4.50
N ILE A 376 -21.83 2.62 -5.34
CA ILE A 376 -20.82 1.59 -5.59
C ILE A 376 -20.19 1.87 -6.95
N LEU A 377 -18.87 1.97 -7.02
CA LEU A 377 -18.14 2.11 -8.28
C LEU A 377 -17.49 0.77 -8.65
N ILE A 378 -17.79 0.28 -9.84
CA ILE A 378 -17.11 -0.87 -10.45
C ILE A 378 -16.22 -0.34 -11.56
N ASN A 379 -14.92 -0.20 -11.26
CA ASN A 379 -13.94 0.15 -12.26
C ASN A 379 -13.60 -1.10 -13.09
N GLU A 380 -14.13 -1.20 -14.30
CA GLU A 380 -13.88 -2.30 -15.22
C GLU A 380 -12.82 -1.90 -16.26
N GLN A 381 -11.76 -2.71 -16.39
CA GLN A 381 -10.68 -2.48 -17.34
C GLN A 381 -10.46 -3.69 -18.24
N VAL A 382 -10.29 -3.45 -19.53
CA VAL A 382 -9.84 -4.48 -20.48
C VAL A 382 -8.31 -4.41 -20.60
N PHE A 383 -7.59 -5.35 -19.99
CA PHE A 383 -6.14 -5.43 -20.19
C PHE A 383 -5.80 -6.16 -21.49
N THR A 384 -4.95 -5.55 -22.31
CA THR A 384 -4.55 -6.11 -23.62
C THR A 384 -3.33 -7.04 -23.56
N LYS A 385 -2.60 -7.13 -22.42
CA LYS A 385 -1.31 -7.86 -22.36
C LYS A 385 -1.07 -8.82 -21.18
N THR A 386 -1.88 -8.81 -20.11
CA THR A 386 -1.56 -9.61 -18.90
C THR A 386 -2.35 -10.93 -18.80
N SER A 387 -3.49 -11.05 -19.48
CA SER A 387 -4.34 -12.25 -19.48
C SER A 387 -3.71 -13.46 -20.18
N ASN A 388 -2.80 -13.26 -21.13
CA ASN A 388 -2.18 -14.36 -21.88
C ASN A 388 -0.96 -15.01 -21.21
N ILE A 389 -0.32 -14.36 -20.23
CA ILE A 389 0.89 -14.90 -19.58
C ILE A 389 0.54 -15.90 -18.46
N TRP A 390 -0.69 -15.83 -17.92
CA TRP A 390 -1.13 -16.67 -16.80
C TRP A 390 -2.32 -17.59 -17.15
N GLY A 391 -2.73 -17.67 -18.42
CA GLY A 391 -3.82 -18.55 -18.86
C GLY A 391 -5.19 -18.22 -18.26
N VAL A 392 -5.40 -17.00 -17.76
CA VAL A 392 -6.68 -16.53 -17.22
C VAL A 392 -7.26 -15.53 -18.21
N GLY A 393 -8.42 -15.86 -18.80
CA GLY A 393 -9.14 -14.95 -19.69
C GLY A 393 -9.46 -13.62 -19.01
N ASN A 394 -9.60 -12.55 -19.80
CA ASN A 394 -10.09 -11.29 -19.26
C ASN A 394 -11.45 -11.51 -18.60
N ASN A 395 -11.65 -10.90 -17.42
CA ASN A 395 -12.91 -10.87 -16.68
C ASN A 395 -13.46 -12.24 -16.23
N THR A 396 -12.69 -13.34 -16.33
CA THR A 396 -13.16 -14.68 -15.91
C THR A 396 -13.08 -14.90 -14.38
N CYS A 397 -12.18 -14.20 -13.67
CA CYS A 397 -11.93 -14.43 -12.24
C CYS A 397 -11.87 -13.14 -11.37
N GLY A 398 -12.49 -12.03 -11.79
CA GLY A 398 -12.52 -10.79 -10.99
C GLY A 398 -11.17 -10.05 -10.93
N THR A 399 -10.20 -10.47 -11.75
CA THR A 399 -8.82 -9.97 -11.78
C THR A 399 -8.65 -8.56 -12.35
N ASN A 400 -9.70 -7.98 -12.90
CA ASN A 400 -9.64 -6.72 -13.65
C ASN A 400 -10.65 -5.66 -13.19
N THR A 401 -11.31 -5.89 -12.06
CA THR A 401 -12.32 -4.98 -11.52
C THR A 401 -11.93 -4.51 -10.13
N ASN A 402 -11.98 -3.19 -9.88
CA ASN A 402 -11.95 -2.65 -8.53
C ASN A 402 -13.38 -2.27 -8.15
N ARG A 403 -13.79 -2.57 -6.92
CA ARG A 403 -15.15 -2.32 -6.43
C ARG A 403 -15.04 -1.43 -5.22
N ILE A 404 -15.64 -0.26 -5.28
CA ILE A 404 -15.45 0.76 -4.25
C ILE A 404 -16.81 1.17 -3.77
N VAL A 405 -17.09 0.96 -2.49
CA VAL A 405 -18.25 1.55 -1.84
C VAL A 405 -17.83 2.94 -1.37
N LEU A 406 -18.49 3.97 -1.89
CA LEU A 406 -18.27 5.34 -1.43
C LEU A 406 -19.31 5.69 -0.37
N PHE A 407 -18.81 5.95 0.83
CA PHE A 407 -19.58 6.45 1.95
C PHE A 407 -19.33 7.95 2.15
N LYS A 408 -20.31 8.62 2.74
CA LYS A 408 -20.22 10.01 3.19
C LYS A 408 -20.75 10.12 4.61
N LYS A 409 -20.05 10.85 5.47
CA LYS A 409 -20.58 11.17 6.79
C LYS A 409 -21.61 12.29 6.61
N PRO A 410 -22.88 12.11 7.02
CA PRO A 410 -23.88 13.16 6.94
C PRO A 410 -23.36 14.45 7.59
N GLY A 411 -23.68 15.60 7.00
CA GLY A 411 -23.42 16.88 7.66
C GLY A 411 -24.28 16.98 8.92
N GLY A 412 -23.68 17.29 10.07
CA GLY A 412 -24.47 17.92 11.13
C GLY A 412 -24.93 19.29 10.63
N GLU A 413 -26.12 19.74 11.04
CA GLU A 413 -26.41 21.17 10.89
C GLU A 413 -25.30 21.96 11.60
N PRO A 414 -24.80 23.04 10.96
CA PRO A 414 -23.68 23.82 11.48
C PRO A 414 -23.93 24.43 12.86
#